data_AF-A0A8I0GX06-F1
#
_entry.id   AF-A0A8I0GX06-F1
#
_cell.length_a   1.000
_cell.length_b   1.000
_cell.length_c   1.000
_cell.angle_alpha   90.00
_cell.angle_beta   90.00
_cell.angle_gamma   90.00
#
_symmetry.space_group_name_H-M   'P 1'
#
loop_
_entity.id
_entity.type
_entity.pdbx_description
1 polymer ?
#
loop_
_entity_poly.entity_id
_entity_poly.type
_entity_poly.pdbx_seq_one_letter_code
_entity_poly.pdbx_strand_id
1 'polypeptide(L)'
;MFDDSPGEVGAHLRASPHDSALHLGQLTTPRRDGQAQPRGSGAELRTDAALALRSAHGLLLSSHGRTQARGHQLDQQELLGLLDECRQVFAQLATLATEQQAGTASATPQHALAEALKAWTGEGDGGHAPVVAVSAAAGLVTATPASQLHVSRGQHDVVAGTHLQQTSGERMHLQAGQGLSLYAGDGGISAVANAGPLQLQSRGDQIQAHALQGMQLSAENGEIVIAAPVIRLVAADGSFLRIGGGVTGGSDGAIRLHGARHDWDGPRTEHWSRALPQATPPVCLPCLAQAAQLGTYRVNLTEAA
;
A
#
# COMPACT_ATOMS: atom_id res chain seq x y z
N MET A 1 0.85 -38.39 29.09
CA MET A 1 1.00 -38.20 30.56
C MET A 1 -0.07 -37.21 30.98
N PHE A 2 -0.85 -37.56 31.99
CA PHE A 2 -1.71 -36.60 32.69
C PHE A 2 -1.06 -36.35 34.05
N ASP A 3 -0.95 -35.10 34.44
CA ASP A 3 -0.45 -34.68 35.75
C ASP A 3 -1.61 -34.08 36.54
N ASP A 4 -1.88 -34.64 37.71
CA ASP A 4 -2.93 -34.22 38.63
C ASP A 4 -2.36 -33.63 39.92
N SER A 5 -1.05 -33.36 39.96
CA SER A 5 -0.39 -32.72 41.10
C SER A 5 -1.06 -31.37 41.41
N PRO A 6 -1.42 -31.08 42.68
CA PRO A 6 -2.14 -29.86 43.03
C PRO A 6 -1.41 -28.59 42.55
N GLY A 7 -2.08 -27.77 41.74
CA GLY A 7 -1.52 -26.54 41.17
C GLY A 7 -0.67 -26.74 39.91
N GLU A 8 -0.37 -27.99 39.53
CA GLU A 8 0.43 -28.39 38.37
C GLU A 8 -0.36 -29.22 37.34
N VAL A 9 -1.69 -29.11 37.35
CA VAL A 9 -2.54 -29.92 36.48
C VAL A 9 -2.21 -29.69 35.01
N GLY A 10 -1.96 -30.79 34.28
CA GLY A 10 -1.58 -30.72 32.87
C GLY A 10 -1.78 -32.03 32.10
N ALA A 11 -1.77 -31.94 30.77
CA ALA A 11 -1.80 -33.07 29.86
C ALA A 11 -0.70 -32.91 28.80
N HIS A 12 0.08 -33.97 28.61
CA HIS A 12 1.20 -34.01 27.67
C HIS A 12 1.07 -35.23 26.74
N LEU A 13 0.94 -34.98 25.44
CA LEU A 13 1.12 -35.98 24.39
C LEU A 13 2.45 -35.70 23.69
N ARG A 14 3.36 -36.68 23.66
CA ARG A 14 4.70 -36.54 23.06
C ARG A 14 5.02 -37.72 22.16
N ALA A 15 5.72 -37.47 21.07
CA ALA A 15 6.19 -38.47 20.12
C ALA A 15 7.64 -38.18 19.67
N SER A 16 8.47 -39.21 19.64
CA SER A 16 9.84 -39.23 19.10
C SER A 16 9.83 -39.63 17.61
N PRO A 17 10.82 -39.23 16.78
CA PRO A 17 12.14 -38.72 17.14
C PRO A 17 12.28 -37.19 17.22
N HIS A 18 11.31 -36.41 16.75
CA HIS A 18 11.45 -34.94 16.61
C HIS A 18 10.85 -34.13 17.77
N ASP A 19 10.74 -34.75 18.95
CA ASP A 19 10.14 -34.15 20.15
C ASP A 19 8.80 -33.42 19.88
N SER A 20 7.95 -34.02 19.04
CA SER A 20 6.64 -33.48 18.71
C SER A 20 5.72 -33.60 19.92
N ALA A 21 5.14 -32.49 20.37
CA ALA A 21 4.39 -32.44 21.62
C ALA A 21 3.16 -31.52 21.56
N LEU A 22 2.08 -31.96 22.21
CA LEU A 22 0.95 -31.14 22.64
C LEU A 22 0.93 -31.09 24.17
N HIS A 23 1.08 -29.90 24.73
CA HIS A 23 0.99 -29.62 26.17
C HIS A 23 -0.26 -28.78 26.45
N LEU A 24 -1.02 -29.12 27.50
CA LEU A 24 -2.20 -28.39 27.96
C LEU A 24 -2.11 -28.21 29.49
N GLY A 25 -2.53 -27.06 30.01
CA GLY A 25 -2.51 -26.76 31.44
C GLY A 25 -1.21 -26.10 31.88
N GLN A 26 -0.55 -26.62 32.91
CA GLN A 26 0.79 -26.17 33.30
C GLN A 26 1.87 -26.84 32.43
N LEU A 27 2.73 -26.02 31.83
CA LEU A 27 3.81 -26.48 30.97
C LEU A 27 5.08 -26.55 31.81
N THR A 28 5.71 -27.73 31.86
CA THR A 28 6.98 -27.93 32.58
C THR A 28 8.06 -28.52 31.67
N THR A 29 9.32 -28.49 32.11
CA THR A 29 10.38 -29.31 31.51
C THR A 29 10.06 -30.81 31.70
N PRO A 30 10.67 -31.71 30.90
CA PRO A 30 10.60 -33.14 31.21
C PRO A 30 11.09 -33.38 32.64
N ARG A 31 10.37 -34.19 33.42
CA ARG A 31 10.80 -34.55 34.79
C ARG A 31 12.15 -35.27 34.75
N ARG A 32 13.07 -34.85 35.63
CA ARG A 32 14.31 -35.56 35.96
C ARG A 32 14.37 -35.68 37.48
N ASP A 33 14.59 -36.90 37.98
CA ASP A 33 14.62 -37.20 39.42
C ASP A 33 13.38 -36.69 40.18
N GLY A 34 12.21 -36.81 39.56
CA GLY A 34 10.92 -36.36 40.12
C GLY A 34 10.68 -34.85 40.06
N GLN A 35 11.66 -34.06 39.64
CA GLN A 35 11.58 -32.60 39.56
C GLN A 35 11.35 -32.11 38.13
N ALA A 36 10.54 -31.07 37.96
CA ALA A 36 10.39 -30.35 36.69
C ALA A 36 10.35 -28.83 36.94
N GLN A 37 10.82 -28.06 35.97
CA GLN A 37 10.82 -26.60 36.04
C GLN A 37 9.63 -26.04 35.26
N PRO A 38 8.97 -24.98 35.76
CA PRO A 38 7.88 -24.33 35.05
C PRO A 38 8.39 -23.65 33.78
N ARG A 39 7.60 -23.75 32.71
CA ARG A 39 7.86 -23.14 31.39
C ARG A 39 6.75 -22.18 30.96
N GLY A 40 5.53 -22.37 31.44
CA GLY A 40 4.38 -21.51 31.12
C GLY A 40 3.05 -22.16 31.49
N SER A 41 1.95 -21.52 31.11
CA SER A 41 0.59 -22.04 31.33
C SER A 41 -0.25 -21.81 30.08
N GLY A 42 -1.16 -22.73 29.76
CA GLY A 42 -2.03 -22.65 28.59
C GLY A 42 -1.90 -23.88 27.70
N ALA A 43 -1.57 -23.66 26.43
CA ALA A 43 -1.36 -24.73 25.46
C ALA A 43 -0.11 -24.47 24.61
N GLU A 44 0.68 -25.50 24.35
CA GLU A 44 1.84 -25.47 23.45
C GLU A 44 1.76 -26.65 22.47
N LEU A 45 1.80 -26.35 21.18
CA LEU A 45 2.07 -27.32 20.12
C LEU A 45 3.48 -27.05 19.60
N ARG A 46 4.39 -28.00 19.77
CA ARG A 46 5.79 -27.90 19.32
C ARG A 46 6.25 -29.14 18.58
N THR A 47 7.25 -28.97 17.73
CA THR A 47 8.01 -30.04 17.09
C THR A 47 9.33 -29.46 16.59
N ASP A 48 10.38 -30.28 16.57
CA ASP A 48 11.66 -29.93 15.94
C ASP A 48 11.65 -30.25 14.42
N ALA A 49 10.53 -30.78 13.90
CA ALA A 49 10.29 -31.02 12.48
C ALA A 49 9.28 -30.03 11.88
N ALA A 50 8.79 -30.31 10.67
CA ALA A 50 7.78 -29.47 10.04
C ALA A 50 6.43 -29.57 10.76
N LEU A 51 5.75 -28.42 10.94
CA LEU A 51 4.39 -28.33 11.45
C LEU A 51 3.46 -27.76 10.36
N ALA A 52 2.30 -28.38 10.17
CA ALA A 52 1.25 -27.87 9.31
C ALA A 52 -0.06 -27.76 10.09
N LEU A 53 -0.69 -26.58 10.05
CA LEU A 53 -2.06 -26.36 10.47
C LEU A 53 -2.88 -26.12 9.20
N ARG A 54 -3.84 -27.01 8.91
CA ARG A 54 -4.68 -26.95 7.71
C ARG A 54 -6.13 -27.22 8.07
N SER A 55 -7.03 -26.48 7.47
CA SER A 55 -8.47 -26.67 7.61
C SER A 55 -9.13 -26.43 6.25
N ALA A 56 -9.99 -27.35 5.83
CA ALA A 56 -10.78 -27.21 4.61
C ALA A 56 -11.90 -26.17 4.75
N HIS A 57 -12.22 -25.79 5.99
CA HIS A 57 -13.31 -24.88 6.33
C HIS A 57 -12.78 -23.66 7.10
N GLY A 58 -11.59 -23.15 6.76
CA GLY A 58 -11.02 -21.92 7.35
C GLY A 58 -10.29 -22.09 8.69
N LEU A 59 -9.53 -21.07 9.10
CA LEU A 59 -8.68 -21.06 10.30
C LEU A 59 -8.79 -19.70 11.02
N LEU A 60 -9.08 -19.70 12.33
CA LEU A 60 -9.14 -18.51 13.17
C LEU A 60 -7.97 -18.54 14.15
N LEU A 61 -7.11 -17.52 14.08
CA LEU A 61 -6.04 -17.27 15.04
C LEU A 61 -6.37 -15.98 15.78
N SER A 62 -6.72 -16.09 17.07
CA SER A 62 -7.27 -14.97 17.84
C SER A 62 -6.68 -14.87 19.24
N SER A 63 -6.48 -13.65 19.73
CA SER A 63 -6.24 -13.38 21.16
C SER A 63 -7.47 -12.82 21.90
N HIS A 64 -8.63 -12.76 21.24
CA HIS A 64 -9.89 -12.40 21.88
C HIS A 64 -10.36 -13.54 22.80
N GLY A 65 -10.59 -13.22 24.07
CA GLY A 65 -10.87 -14.23 25.09
C GLY A 65 -12.25 -14.88 24.95
N ARG A 66 -12.28 -16.20 25.17
CA ARG A 66 -13.50 -17.01 25.39
C ARG A 66 -13.39 -17.72 26.74
N THR A 67 -13.38 -16.94 27.82
CA THR A 67 -13.21 -17.47 29.18
C THR A 67 -14.29 -18.51 29.49
N GLN A 68 -13.88 -19.66 30.02
CA GLN A 68 -14.77 -20.81 30.27
C GLN A 68 -15.46 -21.33 29.01
N ALA A 69 -14.84 -21.17 27.83
CA ALA A 69 -15.40 -21.57 26.55
C ALA A 69 -16.82 -21.00 26.28
N ARG A 70 -17.09 -19.79 26.75
CA ARG A 70 -18.33 -19.06 26.43
C ARG A 70 -18.30 -18.60 24.97
N GLY A 71 -19.41 -18.77 24.26
CA GLY A 71 -19.53 -18.46 22.84
C GLY A 71 -19.25 -19.67 21.94
N HIS A 72 -19.21 -19.44 20.63
CA HIS A 72 -18.89 -20.48 19.64
C HIS A 72 -17.40 -20.52 19.34
N GLN A 73 -16.92 -21.66 18.81
CA GLN A 73 -15.50 -21.87 18.47
C GLN A 73 -14.96 -20.81 17.49
N LEU A 74 -15.79 -20.35 16.56
CA LEU A 74 -15.44 -19.37 15.52
C LEU A 74 -16.08 -18.00 15.77
N ASP A 75 -16.45 -17.71 17.02
CA ASP A 75 -17.00 -16.40 17.36
C ASP A 75 -15.94 -15.30 17.12
N GLN A 76 -16.25 -14.40 16.18
CA GLN A 76 -15.32 -13.43 15.58
C GLN A 76 -15.93 -12.02 15.50
N GLN A 77 -16.89 -11.70 16.38
CA GLN A 77 -17.60 -10.42 16.38
C GLN A 77 -16.65 -9.22 16.45
N GLU A 78 -15.57 -9.32 17.24
CA GLU A 78 -14.58 -8.25 17.37
C GLU A 78 -13.81 -7.99 16.06
N LEU A 79 -13.50 -9.04 15.30
CA LEU A 79 -12.86 -8.90 14.00
C LEU A 79 -13.82 -8.31 12.96
N LEU A 80 -15.08 -8.75 12.95
CA LEU A 80 -16.10 -8.21 12.04
C LEU A 80 -16.35 -6.73 12.31
N GLY A 81 -16.44 -6.33 13.59
CA GLY A 81 -16.58 -4.92 13.98
C GLY A 81 -15.41 -4.06 13.50
N LEU A 82 -14.18 -4.49 13.74
CA LEU A 82 -12.98 -3.78 13.28
C LEU A 82 -12.92 -3.67 11.74
N LEU A 83 -13.31 -4.74 11.04
CA LEU A 83 -13.35 -4.74 9.58
C LEU A 83 -14.40 -3.73 9.06
N ASP A 84 -15.57 -3.66 9.68
CA ASP A 84 -16.62 -2.71 9.32
C ASP A 84 -16.17 -1.26 9.56
N GLU A 85 -15.53 -0.96 10.69
CA GLU A 85 -14.94 0.36 10.98
C GLU A 85 -13.91 0.76 9.91
N CYS A 86 -12.94 -0.11 9.62
CA CYS A 86 -11.91 0.16 8.60
C CYS A 86 -12.51 0.33 7.19
N ARG A 87 -13.56 -0.43 6.86
CA ARG A 87 -14.28 -0.30 5.58
C ARG A 87 -14.99 1.04 5.47
N GLN A 88 -15.56 1.57 6.56
CA GLN A 88 -16.17 2.90 6.56
C GLN A 88 -15.13 3.99 6.31
N VAL A 89 -13.96 3.91 6.97
CA VAL A 89 -12.83 4.83 6.73
C VAL A 89 -12.41 4.79 5.26
N PHE A 90 -12.21 3.59 4.71
CA PHE A 90 -11.87 3.40 3.30
C PHE A 90 -12.92 4.00 2.36
N ALA A 91 -14.20 3.71 2.58
CA ALA A 91 -15.29 4.16 1.71
C ALA A 91 -15.41 5.69 1.69
N GLN A 92 -15.35 6.34 2.86
CA GLN A 92 -15.43 7.79 2.96
C GLN A 92 -14.27 8.48 2.22
N LEU A 93 -13.03 8.00 2.42
CA LEU A 93 -11.86 8.54 1.71
C LEU A 93 -11.92 8.28 0.21
N ALA A 94 -12.43 7.11 -0.22
CA ALA A 94 -12.58 6.78 -1.64
C ALA A 94 -13.64 7.64 -2.34
N THR A 95 -14.76 7.94 -1.66
CA THR A 95 -15.77 8.87 -2.18
C THR A 95 -15.18 10.26 -2.36
N LEU A 96 -14.51 10.80 -1.33
CA LEU A 96 -13.89 12.12 -1.41
C LEU A 96 -12.80 12.18 -2.49
N ALA A 97 -11.95 11.17 -2.61
CA ALA A 97 -10.95 11.08 -3.67
C ALA A 97 -11.59 11.07 -5.07
N THR A 98 -12.71 10.36 -5.24
CA THR A 98 -13.45 10.32 -6.51
C THR A 98 -14.05 11.69 -6.85
N GLU A 99 -14.67 12.37 -5.88
CA GLU A 99 -15.20 13.73 -6.06
C GLU A 99 -14.12 14.74 -6.44
N GLN A 100 -12.90 14.57 -5.91
CA GLN A 100 -11.73 15.39 -6.21
C GLN A 100 -10.92 14.88 -7.43
N GLN A 101 -11.47 13.95 -8.21
CA GLN A 101 -10.86 13.41 -9.43
C GLN A 101 -9.48 12.78 -9.21
N ALA A 102 -9.16 12.36 -7.98
CA ALA A 102 -7.92 11.66 -7.63
C ALA A 102 -7.99 10.14 -7.91
N GLY A 103 -8.98 9.69 -8.68
CA GLY A 103 -9.23 8.29 -8.99
C GLY A 103 -10.26 7.62 -8.07
N THR A 104 -10.74 6.45 -8.49
CA THR A 104 -11.77 5.69 -7.77
C THR A 104 -11.21 4.35 -7.31
N ALA A 105 -11.12 4.16 -5.99
CA ALA A 105 -10.76 2.88 -5.41
C ALA A 105 -11.96 1.91 -5.43
N SER A 106 -11.71 0.62 -5.65
CA SER A 106 -12.75 -0.41 -5.64
C SER A 106 -12.91 -1.00 -4.25
N ALA A 107 -14.13 -1.01 -3.72
CA ALA A 107 -14.47 -1.69 -2.46
C ALA A 107 -14.94 -3.14 -2.65
N THR A 108 -15.15 -3.58 -3.90
CA THR A 108 -15.89 -4.83 -4.19
C THR A 108 -15.18 -6.07 -3.64
N PRO A 109 -13.87 -6.30 -3.88
CA PRO A 109 -13.18 -7.47 -3.33
C PRO A 109 -13.09 -7.45 -1.81
N GLN A 110 -12.91 -6.26 -1.21
CA GLN A 110 -12.90 -6.07 0.24
C GLN A 110 -14.25 -6.46 0.86
N HIS A 111 -15.36 -6.03 0.25
CA HIS A 111 -16.70 -6.42 0.71
C HIS A 111 -16.95 -7.92 0.58
N ALA A 112 -16.57 -8.53 -0.55
CA ALA A 112 -16.74 -9.97 -0.76
C ALA A 112 -15.96 -10.80 0.29
N LEU A 113 -14.75 -10.38 0.67
CA LEU A 113 -13.98 -11.03 1.72
C LEU A 113 -14.63 -10.87 3.10
N ALA A 114 -15.18 -9.69 3.40
CA ALA A 114 -15.92 -9.44 4.64
C ALA A 114 -17.17 -10.32 4.75
N GLU A 115 -17.94 -10.46 3.68
CA GLU A 115 -19.13 -11.33 3.66
C GLU A 115 -18.74 -12.82 3.77
N ALA A 116 -17.66 -13.24 3.11
CA ALA A 116 -17.14 -14.59 3.24
C ALA A 116 -16.73 -14.90 4.69
N LEU A 117 -16.09 -13.93 5.37
CA LEU A 117 -15.75 -14.04 6.79
C LEU A 117 -17.03 -14.10 7.64
N LYS A 118 -18.01 -13.22 7.42
CA LYS A 118 -19.25 -13.17 8.19
C LYS A 118 -20.09 -14.45 8.08
N ALA A 119 -20.13 -15.03 6.88
CA ALA A 119 -20.86 -16.28 6.62
C ALA A 119 -20.13 -17.52 7.14
N TRP A 120 -18.87 -17.38 7.57
CA TRP A 120 -18.09 -18.49 8.09
C TRP A 120 -18.55 -18.93 9.49
N THR A 121 -19.43 -19.94 9.54
CA THR A 121 -19.97 -20.51 10.79
C THR A 121 -19.30 -21.81 11.24
N GLY A 122 -18.45 -22.39 10.39
CA GLY A 122 -17.78 -23.68 10.64
C GLY A 122 -18.63 -24.91 10.36
N GLU A 123 -19.89 -24.74 9.96
CA GLU A 123 -20.73 -25.83 9.48
C GLU A 123 -20.26 -26.24 8.08
N GLY A 124 -19.95 -27.54 7.91
CA GLY A 124 -19.33 -28.09 6.70
C GLY A 124 -20.26 -28.22 5.50
N ASP A 125 -21.20 -27.28 5.32
CA ASP A 125 -22.21 -27.29 4.27
C ASP A 125 -21.64 -27.05 2.85
N GLY A 126 -20.33 -26.84 2.74
CA GLY A 126 -19.61 -26.77 1.46
C GLY A 126 -19.85 -25.48 0.67
N GLY A 127 -20.62 -24.52 1.21
CA GLY A 127 -20.95 -23.27 0.53
C GLY A 127 -19.98 -22.11 0.80
N HIS A 128 -19.23 -22.17 1.90
CA HIS A 128 -18.45 -21.03 2.40
C HIS A 128 -16.98 -21.08 1.95
N ALA A 129 -16.47 -19.94 1.47
CA ALA A 129 -15.07 -19.83 1.06
C ALA A 129 -14.15 -19.97 2.30
N PRO A 130 -13.14 -20.86 2.27
CA PRO A 130 -12.25 -21.03 3.41
C PRO A 130 -11.36 -19.78 3.58
N VAL A 131 -11.47 -19.12 4.74
CA VAL A 131 -10.68 -17.93 5.08
C VAL A 131 -9.70 -18.28 6.21
N VAL A 132 -8.50 -17.71 6.17
CA VAL A 132 -7.61 -17.64 7.33
C VAL A 132 -7.75 -16.24 7.93
N ALA A 133 -8.30 -16.17 9.14
CA ALA A 133 -8.52 -14.93 9.85
C ALA A 133 -7.54 -14.84 11.04
N VAL A 134 -6.79 -13.75 11.11
CA VAL A 134 -5.87 -13.44 12.20
C VAL A 134 -6.33 -12.16 12.86
N SER A 135 -6.62 -12.20 14.16
CA SER A 135 -7.08 -11.04 14.93
C SER A 135 -6.44 -11.01 16.31
N ALA A 136 -6.21 -9.81 16.84
CA ALA A 136 -5.64 -9.66 18.16
C ALA A 136 -6.22 -8.45 18.87
N ALA A 137 -6.53 -8.60 20.16
CA ALA A 137 -7.19 -7.55 20.95
C ALA A 137 -6.30 -6.33 21.22
N ALA A 138 -4.99 -6.53 21.37
CA ALA A 138 -4.04 -5.48 21.75
C ALA A 138 -3.02 -5.11 20.64
N GLY A 139 -2.89 -5.94 19.60
CA GLY A 139 -1.94 -5.72 18.50
C GLY A 139 -1.41 -7.02 17.89
N LEU A 140 -0.83 -6.90 16.70
CA LEU A 140 -0.24 -8.00 15.92
C LEU A 140 1.16 -7.58 15.44
N VAL A 141 2.14 -8.46 15.60
CA VAL A 141 3.50 -8.25 15.09
C VAL A 141 3.91 -9.44 14.22
N THR A 142 4.43 -9.13 13.03
CA THR A 142 5.13 -10.07 12.17
C THR A 142 6.55 -9.54 11.98
N ALA A 143 7.57 -10.36 12.24
CA ALA A 143 8.95 -9.94 12.14
C ALA A 143 9.83 -11.10 11.66
N THR A 144 10.88 -10.77 10.91
CA THR A 144 11.92 -11.70 10.47
C THR A 144 13.23 -10.93 10.27
N PRO A 145 14.39 -11.54 10.58
CA PRO A 145 15.69 -10.94 10.24
C PRO A 145 16.00 -11.01 8.73
N ALA A 146 15.19 -11.75 7.97
CA ALA A 146 15.33 -11.92 6.53
C ALA A 146 14.18 -11.21 5.79
N SER A 147 13.83 -11.72 4.60
CA SER A 147 12.76 -11.15 3.79
C SER A 147 11.37 -11.46 4.35
N GLN A 148 10.47 -10.49 4.29
CA GLN A 148 9.04 -10.64 4.51
C GLN A 148 8.28 -10.29 3.23
N LEU A 149 7.33 -11.12 2.82
CA LEU A 149 6.59 -10.96 1.58
C LEU A 149 5.08 -11.08 1.83
N HIS A 150 4.32 -10.14 1.27
CA HIS A 150 2.85 -10.18 1.21
C HIS A 150 2.44 -10.19 -0.26
N VAL A 151 1.72 -11.23 -0.70
CA VAL A 151 1.34 -11.41 -2.11
C VAL A 151 -0.13 -11.73 -2.24
N SER A 152 -0.81 -11.06 -3.15
CA SER A 152 -2.15 -11.42 -3.61
C SER A 152 -2.22 -11.32 -5.13
N ARG A 153 -2.95 -12.24 -5.77
CA ARG A 153 -3.28 -12.13 -7.20
C ARG A 153 -4.42 -11.13 -7.44
N GLY A 154 -5.33 -11.04 -6.47
CA GLY A 154 -6.42 -10.08 -6.45
C GLY A 154 -6.01 -8.77 -5.79
N GLN A 155 -6.97 -8.10 -5.17
CA GLN A 155 -6.76 -6.84 -4.46
C GLN A 155 -5.95 -7.01 -3.18
N HIS A 156 -5.07 -6.05 -2.89
CA HIS A 156 -4.25 -5.97 -1.69
C HIS A 156 -4.58 -4.65 -0.97
N ASP A 157 -5.34 -4.72 0.12
CA ASP A 157 -5.74 -3.54 0.89
C ASP A 157 -4.93 -3.43 2.18
N VAL A 158 -4.37 -2.25 2.44
CA VAL A 158 -3.72 -1.90 3.71
C VAL A 158 -4.41 -0.66 4.25
N VAL A 159 -5.18 -0.83 5.33
CA VAL A 159 -6.03 0.23 5.90
C VAL A 159 -5.66 0.41 7.37
N ALA A 160 -5.59 1.67 7.80
CA ALA A 160 -5.43 2.05 9.20
C ALA A 160 -6.51 3.07 9.56
N GLY A 161 -7.12 2.96 10.74
CA GLY A 161 -8.09 3.94 11.23
C GLY A 161 -7.45 5.28 11.62
N THR A 162 -6.12 5.32 11.75
CA THR A 162 -5.35 6.52 12.10
C THR A 162 -4.17 6.72 11.15
N HIS A 163 -2.95 6.38 11.56
CA HIS A 163 -1.74 6.58 10.77
C HIS A 163 -1.34 5.31 10.01
N LEU A 164 -1.06 5.46 8.72
CA LEU A 164 -0.33 4.47 7.94
C LEU A 164 1.11 4.98 7.75
N GLN A 165 2.08 4.24 8.30
CA GLN A 165 3.50 4.57 8.17
C GLN A 165 4.22 3.46 7.40
N GLN A 166 4.93 3.84 6.35
CA GLN A 166 5.81 2.96 5.60
C GLN A 166 7.20 3.57 5.58
N THR A 167 8.21 2.78 5.95
CA THR A 167 9.59 3.26 6.07
C THR A 167 10.53 2.22 5.49
N SER A 168 11.54 2.68 4.75
CA SER A 168 12.63 1.86 4.21
C SER A 168 13.95 2.49 4.63
N GLY A 169 14.90 1.67 5.07
CA GLY A 169 16.25 2.14 5.39
C GLY A 169 17.06 2.56 4.16
N GLU A 170 16.62 2.14 2.97
CA GLU A 170 17.29 2.47 1.70
C GLU A 170 16.29 3.09 0.72
N ARG A 171 15.65 2.25 -0.12
CA ARG A 171 14.76 2.70 -1.20
C ARG A 171 13.33 2.24 -0.99
N MET A 172 12.38 3.07 -1.38
CA MET A 172 10.97 2.73 -1.51
C MET A 172 10.58 2.85 -2.99
N HIS A 173 9.98 1.79 -3.53
CA HIS A 173 9.48 1.76 -4.90
C HIS A 173 7.96 1.60 -4.89
N LEU A 174 7.27 2.52 -5.56
CA LEU A 174 5.83 2.45 -5.81
C LEU A 174 5.64 2.35 -7.32
N GLN A 175 5.08 1.23 -7.78
CA GLN A 175 4.89 0.93 -9.20
C GLN A 175 3.49 0.38 -9.42
N ALA A 176 2.80 0.87 -10.44
CA ALA A 176 1.46 0.44 -10.77
C ALA A 176 1.30 0.33 -12.29
N GLY A 177 0.54 -0.68 -12.74
CA GLY A 177 0.35 -0.95 -14.16
C GLY A 177 -0.58 0.04 -14.87
N GLN A 178 -1.53 0.63 -14.14
CA GLN A 178 -2.55 1.55 -14.70
C GLN A 178 -2.43 2.99 -14.19
N GLY A 179 -1.85 3.20 -13.00
CA GLY A 179 -1.68 4.54 -12.44
C GLY A 179 -1.43 4.52 -10.93
N LEU A 180 -0.93 5.64 -10.41
CA LEU A 180 -0.80 5.93 -8.99
C LEU A 180 -1.67 7.15 -8.68
N SER A 181 -2.48 7.07 -7.63
CA SER A 181 -3.28 8.19 -7.12
C SER A 181 -2.83 8.57 -5.72
N LEU A 182 -2.84 9.88 -5.44
CA LEU A 182 -2.53 10.45 -4.14
C LEU A 182 -3.60 11.48 -3.80
N TYR A 183 -4.25 11.31 -2.65
CA TYR A 183 -5.27 12.21 -2.15
C TYR A 183 -5.03 12.49 -0.67
N ALA A 184 -5.13 13.75 -0.28
CA ALA A 184 -5.12 14.20 1.10
C ALA A 184 -6.35 15.08 1.32
N GLY A 185 -7.24 14.69 2.22
CA GLY A 185 -8.46 15.45 2.53
C GLY A 185 -8.19 16.72 3.34
N ASP A 186 -7.13 16.69 4.16
CA ASP A 186 -6.62 17.82 4.93
C ASP A 186 -5.08 17.69 5.07
N GLY A 187 -4.38 18.76 5.44
CA GLY A 187 -2.93 18.78 5.69
C GLY A 187 -2.04 18.80 4.44
N GLY A 188 -2.60 18.52 3.25
CA GLY A 188 -1.90 18.64 1.96
C GLY A 188 -0.89 17.52 1.68
N ILE A 189 -0.12 17.70 0.59
CA ILE A 189 0.92 16.76 0.14
C ILE A 189 2.27 17.47 0.19
N SER A 190 3.26 16.84 0.83
CA SER A 190 4.65 17.31 0.88
C SER A 190 5.59 16.30 0.23
N ALA A 191 6.43 16.77 -0.70
CA ALA A 191 7.44 15.98 -1.38
C ALA A 191 8.78 16.72 -1.34
N VAL A 192 9.71 16.21 -0.52
CA VAL A 192 11.00 16.86 -0.24
C VAL A 192 12.14 15.89 -0.51
N ALA A 193 13.15 16.34 -1.26
CA ALA A 193 14.42 15.64 -1.40
C ALA A 193 15.51 16.44 -0.67
N ASN A 194 16.10 15.87 0.39
CA ASN A 194 17.20 16.53 1.12
C ASN A 194 18.46 16.68 0.25
N ALA A 195 18.72 15.70 -0.60
CA ALA A 195 19.78 15.72 -1.59
C ALA A 195 19.32 15.00 -2.85
N GLY A 196 19.88 15.40 -4.00
CA GLY A 196 19.46 14.90 -5.31
C GLY A 196 18.20 15.60 -5.84
N PRO A 197 17.85 15.35 -7.12
CA PRO A 197 16.77 16.06 -7.78
C PRO A 197 15.39 15.50 -7.41
N LEU A 198 14.42 16.38 -7.20
CA LEU A 198 13.00 16.04 -7.34
C LEU A 198 12.64 16.05 -8.83
N GLN A 199 12.22 14.90 -9.38
CA GLN A 199 11.90 14.76 -10.80
C GLN A 199 10.42 14.45 -11.00
N LEU A 200 9.75 15.30 -11.78
CA LEU A 200 8.38 15.09 -12.26
C LEU A 200 8.40 15.03 -13.78
N GLN A 201 7.89 13.94 -14.35
CA GLN A 201 7.93 13.70 -15.80
C GLN A 201 6.65 13.00 -16.27
N SER A 202 6.08 13.49 -17.37
CA SER A 202 5.09 12.76 -18.17
C SER A 202 5.68 12.55 -19.57
N ARG A 203 5.68 11.31 -20.07
CA ARG A 203 6.38 10.92 -21.30
C ARG A 203 5.45 10.81 -22.51
N GLY A 204 4.21 10.41 -22.26
CA GLY A 204 3.18 10.25 -23.28
C GLY A 204 2.06 11.28 -23.20
N ASP A 205 2.09 12.17 -22.20
CA ASP A 205 0.99 13.10 -21.92
C ASP A 205 1.49 14.38 -21.20
N GLN A 206 0.57 15.20 -20.72
CA GLN A 206 0.81 16.48 -20.06
C GLN A 206 1.13 16.33 -18.57
N ILE A 207 1.80 17.34 -18.01
CA ILE A 207 1.80 17.62 -16.58
C ILE A 207 0.79 18.74 -16.36
N GLN A 208 -0.21 18.48 -15.51
CA GLN A 208 -1.22 19.48 -15.13
C GLN A 208 -0.96 19.89 -13.68
N ALA A 209 -0.88 21.20 -13.42
CA ALA A 209 -0.74 21.76 -12.10
C ALA A 209 -1.71 22.94 -11.96
N HIS A 210 -2.55 22.90 -10.93
CA HIS A 210 -3.61 23.88 -10.71
C HIS A 210 -3.72 24.16 -9.22
N ALA A 211 -3.86 25.43 -8.85
CA ALA A 211 -4.01 25.87 -7.47
C ALA A 211 -5.03 27.01 -7.38
N LEU A 212 -5.89 26.96 -6.37
CA LEU A 212 -6.94 27.97 -6.16
C LEU A 212 -6.37 29.33 -5.72
N GLN A 213 -5.34 29.32 -4.87
CA GLN A 213 -4.78 30.54 -4.27
C GLN A 213 -3.56 31.08 -5.04
N GLY A 214 -2.77 30.21 -5.66
CA GLY A 214 -1.61 30.63 -6.43
C GLY A 214 -0.57 29.52 -6.60
N MET A 215 0.39 29.76 -7.47
CA MET A 215 1.54 28.89 -7.72
C MET A 215 2.83 29.70 -7.59
N GLN A 216 3.83 29.15 -6.88
CA GLN A 216 5.14 29.77 -6.72
C GLN A 216 6.22 28.85 -7.28
N LEU A 217 7.10 29.41 -8.10
CA LEU A 217 8.31 28.77 -8.59
C LEU A 217 9.48 29.72 -8.31
N SER A 218 10.48 29.24 -7.58
CA SER A 218 11.63 30.04 -7.16
C SER A 218 12.88 29.17 -7.07
N ALA A 219 14.04 29.76 -7.38
CA ALA A 219 15.34 29.20 -7.12
C ALA A 219 16.16 30.22 -6.32
N GLU A 220 16.74 29.82 -5.18
CA GLU A 220 17.60 30.70 -4.39
C GLU A 220 18.96 30.90 -5.04
N ASN A 221 19.47 29.85 -5.69
CA ASN A 221 20.72 29.85 -6.43
C ASN A 221 20.44 29.33 -7.85
N GLY A 222 21.10 29.90 -8.86
CA GLY A 222 20.96 29.48 -10.25
C GLY A 222 19.78 30.16 -10.97
N GLU A 223 19.03 29.39 -11.74
CA GLU A 223 18.02 29.89 -12.68
C GLU A 223 16.74 29.05 -12.71
N ILE A 224 15.65 29.63 -13.21
CA ILE A 224 14.42 28.93 -13.58
C ILE A 224 14.37 28.85 -15.11
N VAL A 225 14.47 27.64 -15.66
CA VAL A 225 14.40 27.41 -17.11
C VAL A 225 13.00 26.93 -17.50
N ILE A 226 12.28 27.73 -18.29
CA ILE A 226 11.02 27.34 -18.93
C ILE A 226 11.27 27.29 -20.44
N ALA A 227 11.25 26.09 -21.01
CA ALA A 227 11.54 25.87 -22.42
C ALA A 227 10.47 24.98 -23.06
N ALA A 228 9.93 25.44 -24.19
CA ALA A 228 8.99 24.70 -25.03
C ALA A 228 9.04 25.26 -26.47
N PRO A 229 8.58 24.52 -27.49
CA PRO A 229 8.42 25.06 -28.83
C PRO A 229 7.54 26.33 -28.88
N VAL A 230 6.54 26.40 -27.99
CA VAL A 230 5.71 27.59 -27.76
C VAL A 230 5.47 27.75 -26.27
N ILE A 231 5.72 28.94 -25.74
CA ILE A 231 5.36 29.33 -24.37
C ILE A 231 4.27 30.40 -24.46
N ARG A 232 3.22 30.26 -23.66
CA ARG A 232 2.10 31.21 -23.61
C ARG A 232 1.76 31.52 -22.15
N LEU A 233 1.80 32.80 -21.81
CA LEU A 233 1.33 33.34 -20.53
C LEU A 233 0.10 34.19 -20.83
N VAL A 234 -1.00 33.96 -20.13
CA VAL A 234 -2.27 34.67 -20.33
C VAL A 234 -2.86 35.00 -18.97
N ALA A 235 -3.18 36.27 -18.75
CA ALA A 235 -3.91 36.74 -17.59
C ALA A 235 -5.43 36.69 -17.84
N ALA A 236 -6.22 36.69 -16.77
CA ALA A 236 -7.68 36.61 -16.85
C ALA A 236 -8.32 37.80 -17.56
N ASP A 237 -7.64 38.95 -17.59
CA ASP A 237 -8.06 40.16 -18.32
C ASP A 237 -7.76 40.12 -19.82
N GLY A 238 -7.14 39.03 -20.32
CA GLY A 238 -6.75 38.86 -21.72
C GLY A 238 -5.33 39.35 -22.06
N SER A 239 -4.62 40.00 -21.12
CA SER A 239 -3.22 40.38 -21.32
C SER A 239 -2.35 39.13 -21.49
N PHE A 240 -1.40 39.15 -22.43
CA PHE A 240 -0.62 37.94 -22.75
C PHE A 240 0.83 38.20 -23.16
N LEU A 241 1.64 37.15 -23.05
CA LEU A 241 2.98 37.02 -23.64
C LEU A 241 3.09 35.66 -24.33
N ARG A 242 3.47 35.64 -25.60
CA ARG A 242 3.69 34.43 -26.40
C ARG A 242 5.11 34.40 -26.95
N ILE A 243 5.82 33.29 -26.75
CA ILE A 243 7.17 33.04 -27.24
C ILE A 243 7.12 31.81 -28.16
N GLY A 244 7.64 31.93 -29.39
CA GLY A 244 7.70 30.85 -30.38
C GLY A 244 7.48 31.38 -31.81
N GLY A 245 8.49 31.29 -32.66
CA GLY A 245 8.53 31.98 -33.97
C GLY A 245 8.75 33.49 -33.87
N GLY A 246 9.12 33.99 -32.69
CA GLY A 246 9.18 35.40 -32.31
C GLY A 246 8.64 35.62 -30.89
N VAL A 247 8.60 36.87 -30.42
CA VAL A 247 7.99 37.26 -29.15
C VAL A 247 6.84 38.23 -29.45
N THR A 248 5.65 37.95 -28.92
CA THR A 248 4.46 38.80 -29.08
C THR A 248 3.80 38.99 -27.73
N GLY A 249 3.58 40.24 -27.33
CA GLY A 249 2.79 40.59 -26.15
C GLY A 249 1.69 41.57 -26.51
N GLY A 250 0.60 41.56 -25.75
CA GLY A 250 -0.55 42.44 -25.97
C GLY A 250 -1.39 42.60 -24.70
N SER A 251 -2.08 43.73 -24.61
CA SER A 251 -3.05 44.07 -23.57
C SER A 251 -4.02 45.12 -24.11
N ASP A 252 -5.27 45.11 -23.65
CA ASP A 252 -6.24 46.18 -23.90
C ASP A 252 -5.93 47.43 -23.07
N GLY A 253 -5.10 47.28 -22.02
CA GLY A 253 -4.58 48.37 -21.20
C GLY A 253 -3.22 48.88 -21.66
N ALA A 254 -2.70 49.87 -20.95
CA ALA A 254 -1.37 50.41 -21.21
C ALA A 254 -0.27 49.41 -20.81
N ILE A 255 0.63 49.09 -21.75
CA ILE A 255 1.87 48.35 -21.46
C ILE A 255 2.93 49.35 -20.98
N ARG A 256 3.39 49.20 -19.73
CA ARG A 256 4.43 50.06 -19.15
C ARG A 256 5.74 49.28 -19.03
N LEU A 257 6.81 49.84 -19.57
CA LEU A 257 8.17 49.29 -19.48
C LEU A 257 9.02 50.26 -18.64
N HIS A 258 9.39 49.82 -17.44
CA HIS A 258 10.25 50.59 -16.54
C HIS A 258 11.69 50.09 -16.64
N GLY A 259 12.59 50.94 -17.10
CA GLY A 259 14.02 50.63 -17.21
C GLY A 259 14.86 51.89 -17.17
N ALA A 260 16.12 51.76 -16.71
CA ALA A 260 17.08 52.86 -16.75
C ALA A 260 17.54 53.19 -18.19
N ARG A 261 17.50 52.20 -19.09
CA ARG A 261 17.89 52.28 -20.51
C ARG A 261 17.15 51.19 -21.31
N HIS A 262 16.83 51.46 -22.57
CA HIS A 262 16.28 50.46 -23.51
C HIS A 262 17.20 50.36 -24.74
N ASP A 263 17.86 49.21 -24.89
CA ASP A 263 18.80 48.95 -25.98
C ASP A 263 18.16 48.05 -27.05
N TRP A 264 18.30 48.46 -28.31
CA TRP A 264 17.71 47.79 -29.47
C TRP A 264 18.82 47.23 -30.36
N ASP A 265 19.64 46.35 -29.79
CA ASP A 265 20.68 45.64 -30.53
C ASP A 265 20.06 44.60 -31.49
N GLY A 266 20.80 44.21 -32.54
CA GLY A 266 20.34 43.19 -33.50
C GLY A 266 19.98 41.85 -32.84
N PRO A 267 19.29 40.94 -33.55
CA PRO A 267 18.76 39.72 -32.97
C PRO A 267 19.86 38.78 -32.45
N ARG A 268 19.59 38.12 -31.33
CA ARG A 268 20.43 37.07 -30.73
C ARG A 268 19.53 35.93 -30.22
N THR A 269 20.01 34.69 -30.29
CA THR A 269 19.25 33.49 -29.86
C THR A 269 20.04 32.65 -28.88
N GLU A 270 19.31 31.90 -28.04
CA GLU A 270 19.82 30.90 -27.12
C GLU A 270 18.97 29.64 -27.24
N HIS A 271 19.55 28.46 -27.01
CA HIS A 271 18.89 27.17 -27.26
C HIS A 271 18.99 26.26 -26.04
N TRP A 272 17.84 25.74 -25.60
CA TRP A 272 17.76 24.68 -24.60
C TRP A 272 17.49 23.34 -25.28
N SER A 273 18.26 22.30 -24.97
CA SER A 273 18.02 20.95 -25.49
C SER A 273 18.01 19.91 -24.37
N ARG A 274 16.85 19.28 -24.17
CA ARG A 274 16.70 18.07 -23.37
C ARG A 274 15.63 17.21 -24.02
N ALA A 275 16.03 16.07 -24.58
CA ALA A 275 15.11 15.12 -25.20
C ALA A 275 14.76 14.00 -24.19
N LEU A 276 13.47 13.70 -24.07
CA LEU A 276 13.04 12.44 -23.46
C LEU A 276 13.18 11.33 -24.53
N PRO A 277 13.68 10.12 -24.18
CA PRO A 277 13.67 8.99 -25.11
C PRO A 277 12.24 8.70 -25.58
N GLN A 278 12.03 8.73 -26.89
CA GLN A 278 10.70 8.67 -27.54
C GLN A 278 10.11 7.25 -27.61
N ALA A 279 10.92 6.21 -27.41
CA ALA A 279 10.43 4.83 -27.42
C ALA A 279 9.87 4.46 -26.03
N THR A 280 8.56 4.61 -25.85
CA THR A 280 7.81 3.91 -24.80
C THR A 280 7.23 2.63 -25.40
N PRO A 281 7.74 1.43 -25.06
CA PRO A 281 7.06 0.20 -25.46
C PRO A 281 5.65 0.17 -24.88
N PRO A 282 4.63 -0.31 -25.62
CA PRO A 282 3.28 -0.42 -25.09
C PRO A 282 3.27 -1.36 -23.87
N VAL A 283 2.69 -0.92 -22.75
CA VAL A 283 2.48 -1.78 -21.58
C VAL A 283 1.19 -2.58 -21.81
N CYS A 284 1.32 -3.82 -22.27
CA CYS A 284 0.18 -4.74 -22.36
C CYS A 284 -0.06 -5.42 -21.01
N LEU A 285 -0.93 -4.84 -20.16
CA LEU A 285 -1.28 -5.42 -18.86
C LEU A 285 -1.90 -6.83 -18.96
N PRO A 286 -2.80 -7.12 -19.92
CA PRO A 286 -3.27 -8.49 -20.13
C PRO A 286 -2.14 -9.44 -20.47
N CYS A 287 -1.17 -9.02 -21.31
CA CYS A 287 -0.03 -9.84 -21.68
C CYS A 287 0.92 -10.08 -20.49
N LEU A 288 1.13 -9.09 -19.62
CA LEU A 288 1.89 -9.25 -18.37
C LEU A 288 1.20 -10.23 -17.42
N ALA A 289 -0.13 -10.11 -17.26
CA ALA A 289 -0.91 -11.02 -16.42
C ALA A 289 -0.90 -12.44 -16.97
N GLN A 290 -1.00 -12.61 -18.28
CA GLN A 290 -0.95 -13.92 -18.95
C GLN A 290 0.45 -14.53 -18.90
N ALA A 291 1.51 -13.75 -19.14
CA ALA A 291 2.90 -14.19 -19.00
C ALA A 291 3.20 -14.66 -17.57
N ALA A 292 2.69 -13.94 -16.56
CA ALA A 292 2.78 -14.35 -15.16
C ALA A 292 2.05 -15.68 -14.88
N GLN A 293 0.87 -15.91 -15.49
CA GLN A 293 0.15 -17.19 -15.39
C GLN A 293 0.89 -18.35 -16.08
N LEU A 294 1.61 -18.06 -17.17
CA LEU A 294 2.39 -19.03 -17.95
C LEU A 294 3.82 -19.23 -17.43
N GLY A 295 4.24 -18.52 -16.38
CA GLY A 295 5.59 -18.60 -15.80
C GLY A 295 6.69 -17.99 -16.67
N THR A 296 6.35 -17.14 -17.65
CA THR A 296 7.32 -16.47 -18.53
C THR A 296 7.57 -15.03 -18.05
N TYR A 297 8.85 -14.65 -17.91
CA TYR A 297 9.26 -13.32 -17.45
C TYR A 297 9.43 -12.30 -18.60
N ARG A 298 9.26 -12.74 -19.85
CA ARG A 298 9.34 -11.90 -21.06
C ARG A 298 7.98 -11.83 -21.72
N VAL A 299 7.42 -10.63 -21.76
CA VAL A 299 6.32 -10.32 -22.68
C VAL A 299 6.93 -10.03 -24.05
N ASN A 300 6.71 -10.92 -25.02
CA ASN A 300 7.00 -10.61 -26.42
C ASN A 300 5.95 -9.62 -26.92
N LEU A 301 6.30 -8.34 -26.96
CA LEU A 301 5.42 -7.26 -27.42
C LEU A 301 5.22 -7.25 -28.96
N THR A 302 5.74 -8.24 -29.67
CA THR A 302 5.65 -8.35 -31.14
C THR A 302 4.41 -9.09 -31.64
N GLU A 303 3.60 -9.69 -30.76
CA GLU A 303 2.37 -10.42 -31.15
C GLU A 303 1.07 -9.69 -30.77
N ALA A 304 1.16 -8.43 -30.32
CA ALA A 304 0.00 -7.62 -29.90
C ALA A 304 -0.21 -6.36 -30.76
N ALA A 305 0.01 -6.48 -32.08
CA ALA A 305 -0.41 -5.51 -33.09
C ALA A 305 -1.29 -6.19 -34.14
#